data_AF-A0A662U5N3-F1
#
_entry.id   AF-A0A662U5N3-F1
#
_cell.length_a   1.000
_cell.length_b   1.000
_cell.length_c   1.000
_cell.angle_alpha   90.00
_cell.angle_beta   90.00
_cell.angle_gamma   90.00
#
_symmetry.space_group_name_H-M   'P 1'
#
loop_
_entity.id
_entity.type
_entity.pdbx_description
1 polymer ?
#
loop_
_entity_poly.entity_id
_entity_poly.type
_entity_poly.pdbx_seq_one_letter_code
_entity_poly.pdbx_strand_id
1 'polypeptide(L)'
;MSTAENYREKARQQLIEFIKERQRRARESRRRRRRVVEEAVPPMPKPGYVTEYQKIKVIVREVHKVEIAGRVTYLAGVQIVDDGWVSPIFHIGFRNAKEFHAKLIEDISRYIMQKSSLGKEVVCKT
;
A
#
# COMPACT_ATOMS: atom_id res chain seq x y z
N MET A 1 -54.27 -22.60 -14.97
CA MET A 1 -52.94 -21.95 -15.10
C MET A 1 -52.14 -22.76 -16.09
N SER A 2 -51.73 -22.12 -17.18
CA SER A 2 -51.00 -22.78 -18.27
C SER A 2 -49.61 -23.17 -17.77
N THR A 3 -49.10 -24.33 -18.18
CA THR A 3 -47.72 -24.78 -17.88
C THR A 3 -46.70 -23.68 -18.21
N ALA A 4 -46.94 -22.88 -19.26
CA ALA A 4 -46.10 -21.75 -19.65
C ALA A 4 -46.03 -20.60 -18.61
N GLU A 5 -47.11 -20.37 -17.84
CA GLU A 5 -47.14 -19.34 -16.79
C GLU A 5 -46.30 -19.77 -15.59
N ASN A 6 -46.39 -21.04 -15.20
CA ASN A 6 -45.56 -21.62 -14.15
C ASN A 6 -44.05 -21.59 -14.50
N TYR A 7 -43.69 -21.81 -15.77
CA TYR A 7 -42.30 -21.70 -16.21
C TYR A 7 -41.78 -20.27 -16.15
N ARG A 8 -42.60 -19.28 -16.54
CA ARG A 8 -42.23 -17.85 -16.47
C ARG A 8 -42.04 -17.39 -15.03
N GLU A 9 -42.91 -17.84 -14.12
CA GLU A 9 -42.84 -17.50 -12.71
C GLU A 9 -41.61 -18.12 -12.02
N LYS A 10 -41.30 -19.37 -12.35
CA LYS A 10 -40.08 -20.05 -11.86
C LYS A 10 -38.81 -19.37 -12.36
N ALA A 11 -38.76 -18.97 -13.64
CA ALA A 11 -37.63 -18.23 -14.20
C ALA A 11 -37.44 -16.85 -13.54
N ARG A 12 -38.55 -16.15 -13.24
CA ARG A 12 -38.53 -14.87 -12.54
C ARG A 12 -37.98 -15.00 -11.12
N GLN A 13 -38.39 -16.03 -10.38
CA GLN A 13 -37.88 -16.31 -9.04
C GLN A 13 -36.37 -16.63 -9.05
N GLN A 14 -35.91 -17.44 -10.01
CA GLN A 14 -34.49 -17.75 -10.17
C GLN A 14 -33.65 -16.51 -10.48
N LEU A 15 -34.15 -15.61 -11.32
CA LEU A 15 -33.46 -14.35 -11.64
C LEU A 15 -33.35 -13.43 -10.41
N ILE A 16 -34.41 -13.35 -9.60
CA ILE A 16 -34.42 -12.54 -8.37
C ILE A 16 -33.37 -13.06 -7.37
N GLU A 17 -33.32 -14.38 -7.15
CA GLU A 17 -32.34 -15.00 -6.25
C GLU A 17 -30.91 -14.79 -6.76
N PHE A 18 -30.68 -14.92 -8.06
CA PHE A 18 -29.38 -14.63 -8.67
C PHE A 18 -28.92 -13.18 -8.45
N ILE A 19 -29.82 -12.20 -8.62
CA ILE A 19 -29.52 -10.79 -8.38
C ILE A 19 -29.21 -10.54 -6.90
N LYS A 20 -30.01 -11.08 -5.98
CA LYS A 20 -29.78 -10.96 -4.53
C LYS A 20 -28.43 -11.54 -4.14
N GLU A 21 -28.09 -12.72 -4.65
CA GLU A 21 -26.82 -13.36 -4.33
C GLU A 21 -25.62 -12.58 -4.88
N ARG A 22 -25.71 -12.06 -6.10
CA ARG A 22 -24.69 -11.18 -6.66
C ARG A 22 -24.50 -9.91 -5.82
N GLN A 23 -25.59 -9.30 -5.36
CA GLN A 23 -25.53 -8.15 -4.45
C GLN A 23 -24.92 -8.51 -3.08
N ARG A 24 -25.24 -9.70 -2.55
CA ARG A 24 -24.67 -10.20 -1.28
C ARG A 24 -23.16 -10.41 -1.41
N ARG A 25 -22.70 -11.07 -2.46
CA ARG A 25 -21.26 -11.28 -2.76
C ARG A 25 -20.52 -9.94 -2.92
N ALA A 26 -21.14 -8.96 -3.57
CA ALA A 26 -20.57 -7.62 -3.70
C ALA A 26 -20.46 -6.89 -2.35
N ARG A 27 -21.47 -7.00 -1.48
CA ARG A 27 -21.46 -6.44 -0.13
C ARG A 27 -20.44 -7.14 0.79
N GLU A 28 -20.34 -8.46 0.72
CA GLU A 28 -19.34 -9.24 1.46
C GLU A 28 -17.92 -8.92 1.00
N SER A 29 -17.70 -8.77 -0.31
CA SER A 29 -16.42 -8.33 -0.87
C SER A 29 -16.05 -6.93 -0.39
N ARG A 30 -17.02 -6.00 -0.34
CA ARG A 30 -16.82 -4.65 0.24
C ARG A 30 -16.57 -4.69 1.75
N ARG A 31 -17.24 -5.58 2.50
CA ARG A 31 -17.02 -5.76 3.95
C ARG A 31 -15.67 -6.39 4.26
N ARG A 32 -15.24 -7.38 3.49
CA ARG A 32 -13.89 -7.98 3.59
C ARG A 32 -12.82 -6.93 3.26
N ARG A 33 -13.00 -6.15 2.18
CA ARG A 33 -12.12 -5.01 1.89
C ARG A 33 -12.13 -3.97 3.02
N ARG A 34 -13.29 -3.65 3.62
CA ARG A 34 -13.36 -2.73 4.77
C ARG A 34 -12.71 -3.27 6.05
N ARG A 35 -12.80 -4.57 6.36
CA ARG A 35 -12.13 -5.18 7.52
C ARG A 35 -10.61 -5.30 7.34
N VAL A 36 -10.13 -5.50 6.12
CA VAL A 36 -8.68 -5.44 5.82
C VAL A 36 -8.16 -3.99 5.88
N VAL A 37 -9.02 -3.00 5.67
CA VAL A 37 -8.73 -1.56 5.72
C VAL A 37 -9.23 -0.94 7.04
N GLU A 38 -9.45 -1.76 8.07
CA GLU A 38 -9.30 -1.28 9.45
C GLU A 38 -7.79 -1.10 9.64
N GLU A 39 -7.26 -0.05 9.01
CA GLU A 39 -5.87 0.39 9.02
C GLU A 39 -5.47 0.51 10.49
N ALA A 40 -4.79 -0.50 11.02
CA ALA A 40 -3.97 -0.30 12.20
C ALA A 40 -3.09 0.91 11.87
N VAL A 41 -3.35 2.04 12.53
CA VAL A 41 -2.56 3.25 12.35
C VAL A 41 -1.11 2.81 12.57
N PRO A 42 -0.25 2.90 11.55
CA PRO A 42 1.07 2.34 11.68
C PRO A 42 1.81 3.05 12.83
N PRO A 43 2.67 2.34 13.57
CA PRO A 43 3.37 2.94 14.68
C PRO A 43 4.27 4.07 14.19
N MET A 44 4.49 5.07 15.03
CA MET A 44 5.45 6.14 14.74
C MET A 44 6.84 5.52 14.53
N PRO A 45 7.56 5.87 13.45
CA PRO A 45 8.91 5.35 13.23
C PRO A 45 9.82 5.80 14.36
N LYS A 46 10.72 4.90 14.77
CA LYS A 46 11.77 5.15 15.76
C LYS A 46 13.12 4.74 15.15
N PRO A 47 14.25 5.26 15.67
CA PRO A 47 15.56 4.75 15.30
C PRO A 47 15.62 3.22 15.47
N GLY A 48 16.17 2.53 14.47
CA GLY A 48 16.21 1.06 14.41
C GLY A 48 14.92 0.41 13.89
N TYR A 49 13.87 1.17 13.56
CA TYR A 49 12.69 0.63 12.90
C TYR A 49 13.06 0.04 11.54
N VAL A 50 12.69 -1.22 11.32
CA VAL A 50 12.91 -1.96 10.07
C VAL A 50 11.56 -2.34 9.49
N THR A 51 11.39 -2.08 8.21
CA THR A 51 10.21 -2.50 7.44
C THR A 51 10.66 -3.07 6.10
N GLU A 52 9.83 -3.93 5.51
CA GLU A 52 10.12 -4.57 4.23
C GLU A 52 8.99 -4.29 3.24
N TYR A 53 9.35 -3.85 2.04
CA TYR A 53 8.42 -3.58 0.95
C TYR A 53 8.94 -4.25 -0.31
N GLN A 54 8.19 -5.21 -0.86
CA GLN A 54 8.56 -5.94 -2.09
C GLN A 54 10.00 -6.49 -2.06
N LYS A 55 10.40 -7.12 -0.95
CA LYS A 55 11.76 -7.64 -0.67
C LYS A 55 12.85 -6.60 -0.43
N ILE A 56 12.54 -5.32 -0.54
CA ILE A 56 13.45 -4.23 -0.19
C ILE A 56 13.31 -3.94 1.30
N LYS A 57 14.42 -4.00 2.03
CA LYS A 57 14.46 -3.64 3.44
C LYS A 57 14.72 -2.15 3.56
N VAL A 58 13.99 -1.53 4.48
CA VAL A 58 14.17 -0.12 4.84
C VAL A 58 14.45 -0.02 6.32
N ILE A 59 15.50 0.73 6.64
CA ILE A 59 15.96 0.94 8.01
C ILE A 59 15.87 2.43 8.32
N VAL A 60 15.14 2.78 9.38
CA VAL A 60 15.16 4.13 9.95
C VAL A 60 16.36 4.24 10.88
N ARG A 61 17.32 5.11 10.53
CA ARG A 61 18.55 5.31 11.31
C ARG A 61 18.39 6.35 12.39
N GLU A 62 17.67 7.43 12.09
CA GLU A 62 17.48 8.56 12.97
C GLU A 62 16.08 9.15 12.78
N VAL A 63 15.55 9.77 13.84
CA VAL A 63 14.30 10.52 13.81
C VAL A 63 14.48 11.78 14.65
N HIS A 64 14.36 12.94 14.01
CA HIS A 64 14.48 14.25 14.64
C HIS A 64 13.11 14.90 14.74
N LYS A 65 12.78 15.45 15.90
CA LYS A 65 11.59 16.30 16.08
C LYS A 65 12.00 17.75 15.80
N VAL A 66 11.29 18.40 14.89
CA VAL A 66 11.54 19.79 14.47
C VAL A 66 10.26 20.59 14.72
N GLU A 67 10.38 21.75 15.33
CA GLU A 67 9.27 22.67 15.52
C GLU A 67 9.45 23.89 14.62
N ILE A 68 8.53 24.09 13.67
CA ILE A 68 8.59 25.18 12.70
C ILE A 68 7.30 25.98 12.81
N ALA A 69 7.41 27.26 13.18
CA ALA A 69 6.26 28.17 13.33
C ALA A 69 5.12 27.58 14.20
N GLY A 70 5.47 26.96 15.34
CA GLY A 70 4.53 26.34 16.27
C GLY A 70 3.93 25.01 15.78
N ARG A 71 4.43 24.44 14.68
CA ARG A 71 4.01 23.14 14.15
C ARG A 71 5.12 22.11 14.32
N VAL A 72 4.78 20.99 14.96
CA VAL A 72 5.67 19.84 15.10
C VAL A 72 5.72 19.07 13.78
N THR A 73 6.93 18.89 13.26
CA THR A 73 7.27 18.05 12.12
C THR A 73 8.40 17.11 12.55
N TYR A 74 8.55 15.99 11.86
CA TYR A 74 9.60 15.02 12.08
C TYR A 74 10.42 14.84 10.82
N LEU A 75 11.70 14.56 10.98
CA LEU A 75 12.62 14.23 9.90
C LEU A 75 13.26 12.88 10.22
N ALA A 76 13.00 11.86 9.39
CA ALA A 76 13.59 10.55 9.54
C ALA A 76 14.72 10.37 8.53
N GLY A 77 15.90 9.98 8.99
CA GLY A 77 16.98 9.51 8.13
C GLY A 77 16.77 8.02 7.84
N VAL A 78 16.60 7.69 6.57
CA VAL A 78 16.18 6.39 6.08
C VAL A 78 17.24 5.81 5.15
N GLN A 79 17.39 4.49 5.19
CA GLN A 79 18.32 3.75 4.35
C GLN A 79 17.63 2.54 3.71
N ILE A 80 17.88 2.35 2.41
CA ILE A 80 17.40 1.19 1.65
C ILE A 80 18.50 0.13 1.63
N VAL A 81 18.11 -1.13 1.82
CA VAL A 81 18.95 -2.31 1.67
C VAL A 81 18.26 -3.26 0.70
N ASP A 82 18.92 -3.53 -0.43
CA ASP A 82 18.38 -4.33 -1.53
C ASP A 82 19.47 -5.23 -2.12
N ASP A 83 19.34 -6.54 -1.97
CA ASP A 83 20.23 -7.58 -2.54
C ASP A 83 21.74 -7.29 -2.40
N GLY A 84 22.16 -6.85 -1.20
CA GLY A 84 23.57 -6.56 -0.88
C GLY A 84 24.02 -5.13 -1.20
N TRP A 85 23.21 -4.36 -1.92
CA TRP A 85 23.39 -2.92 -2.07
C TRP A 85 22.74 -2.17 -0.90
N VAL A 86 23.41 -1.11 -0.45
CA VAL A 86 22.94 -0.25 0.64
C VAL A 86 22.99 1.19 0.15
N SER A 87 21.86 1.89 0.23
CA SER A 87 21.79 3.30 -0.19
C SER A 87 22.54 4.22 0.78
N PRO A 88 22.93 5.43 0.34
CA PRO A 88 23.14 6.54 1.26
C PRO A 88 21.90 6.81 2.10
N ILE A 89 22.07 7.45 3.25
CA ILE A 89 20.96 7.91 4.07
C ILE A 89 20.27 9.08 3.34
N PHE A 90 18.95 9.04 3.27
CA PHE A 90 18.11 10.13 2.76
C PHE A 90 17.02 10.48 3.76
N HIS A 91 16.54 11.72 3.72
CA HIS A 91 15.63 12.24 4.74
C HIS A 91 14.19 12.31 4.25
N ILE A 92 13.26 11.81 5.07
CA ILE A 92 11.81 11.94 4.87
C ILE A 92 11.25 12.86 5.95
N GLY A 93 10.64 13.97 5.53
CA GLY A 93 9.89 14.86 6.42
C GLY A 93 8.42 14.43 6.55
N PHE A 94 7.87 14.37 7.76
CA PHE A 94 6.51 13.90 8.02
C PHE A 94 5.91 14.47 9.30
N ARG A 95 4.58 14.54 9.41
CA ARG A 95 3.89 15.02 10.63
C ARG A 95 3.38 13.89 11.52
N ASN A 96 3.10 12.73 10.94
CA ASN A 96 2.58 11.57 11.63
C ASN A 96 2.99 10.27 10.91
N ALA A 97 2.77 9.13 11.57
CA ALA A 97 3.14 7.83 11.04
C ALA A 97 2.51 7.53 9.67
N LYS A 98 1.23 7.88 9.48
CA LYS A 98 0.54 7.65 8.20
C LYS A 98 1.22 8.40 7.04
N GLU A 99 1.60 9.65 7.26
CA GLU A 99 2.34 10.45 6.28
C GLU A 99 3.73 9.87 6.01
N PHE A 100 4.44 9.41 7.04
CA PHE A 100 5.73 8.75 6.88
C PHE A 100 5.62 7.52 5.97
N HIS A 101 4.68 6.61 6.25
CA HIS A 101 4.50 5.40 5.46
C HIS A 101 4.08 5.69 4.02
N ALA A 102 3.20 6.68 3.81
CA ALA A 102 2.80 7.07 2.46
C ALA A 102 3.99 7.57 1.62
N LYS A 103 4.80 8.46 2.19
CA LYS A 103 6.01 9.00 1.53
C LYS A 103 7.07 7.93 1.31
N LEU A 104 7.26 7.04 2.29
CA LEU A 104 8.21 5.95 2.17
C LEU A 104 7.83 5.00 1.02
N ILE A 105 6.55 4.64 0.89
CA ILE A 105 6.07 3.80 -0.21
C ILE A 105 6.30 4.49 -1.56
N GLU A 106 6.06 5.79 -1.65
CA GLU A 106 6.31 6.59 -2.86
C GLU A 106 7.79 6.53 -3.26
N ASP A 107 8.72 6.74 -2.32
CA ASP A 107 10.16 6.75 -2.59
C ASP A 107 10.70 5.35 -2.95
N ILE A 108 10.24 4.29 -2.27
CA ILE A 108 10.59 2.91 -2.64
C ILE A 108 10.05 2.58 -4.04
N SER A 109 8.82 3.00 -4.35
CA SER A 109 8.24 2.77 -5.69
C SER A 109 9.05 3.48 -6.77
N ARG A 110 9.48 4.73 -6.52
CA ARG A 110 10.40 5.46 -7.40
C ARG A 110 11.72 4.72 -7.59
N TYR A 111 12.32 4.23 -6.50
CA TYR A 111 13.54 3.42 -6.56
C TYR A 111 13.37 2.17 -7.43
N ILE A 112 12.30 1.39 -7.25
CA ILE A 112 12.02 0.19 -8.06
C ILE A 112 11.86 0.54 -9.54
N MET A 113 11.12 1.61 -9.84
CA MET A 113 10.94 2.10 -11.21
C MET A 113 12.26 2.54 -11.84
N GLN A 114 13.12 3.22 -11.09
CA GLN A 114 14.44 3.63 -11.57
C GLN A 114 15.38 2.44 -11.75
N LYS A 115 15.41 1.49 -10.81
CA LYS A 115 16.18 0.24 -10.92
C LYS A 115 15.80 -0.54 -12.19
N SER A 116 14.51 -0.62 -12.51
CA SER A 116 14.03 -1.34 -13.70
C SER A 116 14.26 -0.60 -15.02
N SER A 117 14.30 0.73 -15.02
CA SER A 117 14.50 1.55 -16.23
C SER A 117 15.97 1.85 -16.53
N LEU A 118 16.79 2.09 -15.50
CA LEU A 118 18.21 2.45 -15.62
C LEU A 118 19.15 1.25 -15.42
N GLY A 119 18.66 0.14 -14.87
CA GLY A 119 19.45 -1.09 -14.67
C GLY A 119 19.75 -1.89 -15.93
N LYS A 120 19.35 -1.40 -17.12
CA LYS A 120 19.84 -1.91 -18.40
C LYS A 120 21.15 -1.20 -18.70
N GLU A 121 22.27 -1.90 -18.49
CA GLU A 121 23.61 -1.47 -18.86
C GLU A 121 23.62 -0.65 -20.17
N VAL A 122 24.21 0.55 -20.13
CA VAL A 122 24.86 1.09 -21.31
C VAL A 122 26.11 0.24 -21.51
N VAL A 123 25.98 -0.88 -22.22
CA VAL A 123 27.14 -1.66 -22.71
C VAL A 123 27.82 -0.81 -23.77
N CYS A 124 28.67 0.14 -23.36
CA CYS A 124 29.67 0.70 -24.24
C CYS A 124 30.71 -0.40 -24.47
N LYS A 125 30.55 -1.16 -25.57
CA LYS A 125 31.62 -2.00 -26.10
C LYS A 125 32.85 -1.11 -26.26
N THR A 126 33.92 -1.44 -25.55
CA THR A 126 35.26 -0.92 -25.81
C THR A 126 36.14 -2.10 -26.15
#